data_AF-A0A3Q9BQZ2-F1
#
_entry.id   AF-A0A3Q9BQZ2-F1
#
_cell.length_a   1.000
_cell.length_b   1.000
_cell.length_c   1.000
_cell.angle_alpha   90.00
_cell.angle_beta   90.00
_cell.angle_gamma   90.00
#
_symmetry.space_group_name_H-M   'P 1'
#
loop_
_entity.id
_entity.type
_entity.pdbx_description
1 polymer ?
#
loop_
_entity_poly.entity_id
_entity_poly.type
_entity_poly.pdbx_seq_one_letter_code
_entity_poly.pdbx_strand_id
1 'polypeptide(L)'
;MPHSTQTSELPWSSYQQAQQVFDSITPEKTTLDELHRLGIHPEHTPNVSLLNHTDVMRRLAITANLDLQFLPPQVQKCIASHHSCHAYEIEQKHLDHQRHGNFWMDFLNFRRQTNTLGWQFDALIIMQDDLVVYKLWSGKPNILLQEEERSPLGPLQGIGTTQWRR
;
A
#
# COMPACT_ATOMS: atom_id res chain seq x y z
N MET A 1 -21.22 14.72 11.41
CA MET A 1 -20.90 14.06 10.12
C MET A 1 -20.14 12.78 10.45
N PRO A 2 -20.58 11.58 10.01
CA PRO A 2 -19.84 10.36 10.27
C PRO A 2 -18.66 10.26 9.30
N HIS A 3 -17.44 10.46 9.81
CA HIS A 3 -16.20 10.15 9.11
C HIS A 3 -15.85 8.70 9.39
N SER A 4 -15.59 7.92 8.34
CA SER A 4 -15.00 6.58 8.48
C SER A 4 -13.58 6.65 7.96
N THR A 5 -12.61 6.78 8.84
CA THR A 5 -11.19 6.73 8.50
C THR A 5 -10.74 5.28 8.60
N GLN A 6 -10.40 4.66 7.47
CA GLN A 6 -9.68 3.38 7.48
C GLN A 6 -8.19 3.70 7.70
N THR A 7 -7.81 3.85 8.96
CA THR A 7 -6.41 4.05 9.34
C THR A 7 -5.81 2.67 9.58
N SER A 8 -5.16 2.11 8.57
CA SER A 8 -4.08 1.14 8.85
C SER A 8 -3.02 1.90 9.65
N GLU A 9 -2.41 1.30 10.66
CA GLU A 9 -1.29 1.93 11.38
C GLU A 9 -0.11 2.00 10.41
N LEU A 10 -0.03 3.11 9.68
CA LEU A 10 0.86 3.29 8.54
C LEU A 10 2.22 3.87 8.98
N PRO A 11 3.33 3.56 8.28
CA PRO A 11 4.63 4.19 8.56
C PRO A 11 4.65 5.71 8.31
N TRP A 12 3.88 6.21 7.35
CA TRP A 12 3.86 7.63 7.00
C TRP A 12 2.46 8.24 6.99
N SER A 13 2.37 9.51 7.40
CA SER A 13 1.12 10.27 7.44
C SER A 13 0.77 10.93 6.10
N SER A 14 1.74 11.09 5.21
CA SER A 14 1.54 11.70 3.88
C SER A 14 2.49 11.15 2.83
N TYR A 15 2.11 11.30 1.57
CA TYR A 15 2.97 10.99 0.42
C TYR A 15 4.31 11.75 0.48
N GLN A 16 4.28 13.04 0.86
CA GLN A 16 5.50 13.84 0.97
C GLN A 16 6.44 13.32 2.06
N GLN A 17 5.90 12.91 3.21
CA GLN A 17 6.71 12.32 4.27
C GLN A 17 7.36 11.00 3.80
N ALA A 18 6.60 10.14 3.12
CA ALA A 18 7.11 8.91 2.55
C ALA A 18 8.28 9.20 1.58
N GLN A 19 8.10 10.16 0.68
CA GLN A 19 9.14 10.58 -0.27
C GLN A 19 10.37 11.14 0.45
N GLN A 20 10.21 11.99 1.46
CA GLN A 20 11.33 12.56 2.22
C GLN A 20 12.15 11.49 2.94
N VAL A 21 11.48 10.53 3.59
CA VAL A 21 12.16 9.40 4.24
C VAL A 21 12.89 8.57 3.18
N PHE A 22 12.22 8.24 2.08
CA PHE A 22 12.83 7.45 1.02
C PHE A 22 14.02 8.15 0.37
N ASP A 23 13.95 9.48 0.18
CA ASP A 23 15.03 10.29 -0.38
C ASP A 23 16.28 10.28 0.51
N SER A 24 16.12 10.17 1.83
CA SER A 24 17.25 10.11 2.78
C SER A 24 18.07 8.81 2.70
N ILE A 25 17.48 7.73 2.18
CA ILE A 25 18.15 6.44 2.01
C ILE A 25 19.21 6.56 0.91
N THR A 26 20.48 6.37 1.23
CA THR A 26 21.56 6.46 0.25
C THR A 26 22.11 5.06 -0.03
N PRO A 27 21.96 4.53 -1.26
CA PRO A 27 22.58 3.26 -1.63
C PRO A 27 24.09 3.25 -1.35
N GLU A 28 24.60 2.08 -0.98
CA GLU A 28 25.99 1.82 -0.58
C GLU A 28 26.45 2.56 0.68
N LYS A 29 25.54 3.22 1.40
CA LYS A 29 25.80 3.90 2.68
C LYS A 29 24.81 3.54 3.77
N THR A 30 23.52 3.52 3.43
CA THR A 30 22.46 3.27 4.40
C THR A 30 22.45 1.81 4.83
N THR A 31 22.49 1.59 6.14
CA THR A 31 22.49 0.25 6.75
C THR A 31 21.09 -0.22 7.10
N LEU A 32 20.94 -1.53 7.33
CA LEU A 32 19.72 -2.15 7.81
C LEU A 32 19.21 -1.50 9.11
N ASP A 33 20.12 -1.27 10.07
CA ASP A 33 19.79 -0.60 11.32
C ASP A 33 19.28 0.83 11.12
N GLU A 34 19.79 1.54 10.11
CA GLU A 34 19.29 2.87 9.75
C GLU A 34 17.89 2.80 9.13
N LEU A 35 17.61 1.81 8.27
CA LEU A 35 16.25 1.59 7.76
C LEU A 35 15.26 1.32 8.90
N HIS A 36 15.66 0.49 9.87
CA HIS A 36 14.86 0.23 11.07
C HIS A 36 14.59 1.51 11.87
N ARG A 37 15.60 2.37 12.06
CA ARG A 37 15.44 3.69 12.71
C ARG A 37 14.54 4.65 11.92
N LEU A 38 14.47 4.50 10.60
CA LEU A 38 13.54 5.24 9.74
C LEU A 38 12.11 4.66 9.76
N GLY A 39 11.85 3.62 10.56
CA GLY A 39 10.55 2.97 10.67
C GLY A 39 10.27 1.99 9.53
N ILE A 40 11.28 1.57 8.76
CA ILE A 40 11.14 0.56 7.71
C ILE A 40 11.62 -0.77 8.29
N HIS A 41 10.73 -1.51 8.93
CA HIS A 41 11.04 -2.78 9.57
C HIS A 41 9.91 -3.81 9.31
N PRO A 42 10.14 -4.91 8.58
CA PRO A 42 9.07 -5.85 8.20
C PRO A 42 8.29 -6.46 9.38
N GLU A 43 8.99 -6.74 10.49
CA GLU A 43 8.35 -7.35 11.67
C GLU A 43 7.59 -6.37 12.57
N HIS A 44 7.86 -5.06 12.47
CA HIS A 44 7.34 -4.04 13.39
C HIS A 44 6.51 -2.96 12.70
N THR A 45 6.64 -2.82 11.38
CA THR A 45 5.97 -1.80 10.59
C THR A 45 4.96 -2.46 9.64
N PRO A 46 3.67 -2.14 9.74
CA PRO A 46 2.67 -2.66 8.82
C PRO A 46 2.95 -2.28 7.36
N ASN A 47 2.54 -3.16 6.45
CA ASN A 47 2.71 -3.00 5.00
C ASN A 47 4.17 -2.90 4.53
N VAL A 48 5.11 -3.41 5.33
CA VAL A 48 6.50 -3.65 4.93
C VAL A 48 6.72 -5.16 4.79
N SER A 49 6.96 -5.61 3.57
CA SER A 49 7.21 -7.00 3.22
C SER A 49 8.70 -7.28 3.12
N LEU A 50 9.16 -8.40 3.68
CA LEU A 50 10.50 -8.95 3.43
C LEU A 50 10.44 -9.89 2.22
N LEU A 51 11.19 -9.56 1.18
CA LEU A 51 11.37 -10.38 -0.02
C LEU A 51 12.70 -11.13 0.07
N ASN A 52 12.65 -12.46 0.00
CA ASN A 52 13.84 -13.29 -0.13
C ASN A 52 14.43 -13.21 -1.56
N HIS A 53 15.57 -13.85 -1.78
CA HIS A 53 16.25 -13.91 -3.09
C HIS A 53 15.33 -14.27 -4.27
N THR A 54 14.47 -15.29 -4.12
CA THR A 54 13.58 -15.73 -5.20
C THR A 54 12.50 -14.70 -5.50
N ASP A 55 11.96 -14.06 -4.46
CA ASP A 55 10.97 -13.00 -4.62
C ASP A 55 11.59 -11.73 -5.23
N VAL A 56 12.83 -11.39 -4.87
CA VAL A 56 13.60 -10.30 -5.51
C VAL A 56 13.81 -10.58 -6.99
N MET A 57 14.22 -11.79 -7.36
CA MET A 57 14.39 -12.18 -8.76
C MET A 57 13.07 -12.09 -9.53
N ARG A 58 11.95 -12.57 -8.95
CA ARG A 58 10.63 -12.47 -9.56
C ARG A 58 10.22 -11.02 -9.80
N ARG A 59 10.44 -10.14 -8.82
CA ARG A 59 10.13 -8.71 -8.93
C ARG A 59 10.95 -8.05 -10.04
N LEU A 60 12.26 -8.29 -10.09
CA LEU A 60 13.15 -7.72 -11.08
C LEU A 60 12.91 -8.26 -12.50
N ALA A 61 12.51 -9.52 -12.64
CA ALA A 61 12.14 -10.12 -13.92
C ALA A 61 10.99 -9.35 -14.61
N ILE A 62 10.02 -8.86 -13.81
CA ILE A 62 8.91 -8.03 -14.30
C ILE A 62 9.42 -6.64 -14.72
N THR A 63 10.35 -6.06 -13.96
CA THR A 63 10.86 -4.69 -14.22
C THR A 63 11.88 -4.62 -15.37
N ALA A 64 12.72 -5.64 -15.53
CA ALA A 64 13.84 -5.65 -16.48
C ALA A 64 13.54 -6.39 -17.79
N ASN A 65 12.27 -6.68 -18.09
CA ASN A 65 11.86 -7.48 -19.25
C ASN A 65 12.70 -8.77 -19.41
N LEU A 66 12.98 -9.46 -18.29
CA LEU A 66 13.77 -10.69 -18.21
C LEU A 66 15.28 -10.59 -18.50
N ASP A 67 15.82 -9.39 -18.79
CA ASP A 67 17.23 -9.23 -19.09
C ASP A 67 18.01 -8.56 -17.94
N LEU A 68 18.72 -9.39 -17.19
CA LEU A 68 19.50 -9.00 -16.01
C LEU A 68 20.64 -8.03 -16.34
N GLN A 69 21.10 -7.96 -17.60
CA GLN A 69 22.23 -7.10 -17.97
C GLN A 69 21.86 -5.60 -17.90
N PHE A 70 20.57 -5.26 -17.97
CA PHE A 70 20.08 -3.90 -17.82
C PHE A 70 19.91 -3.48 -16.36
N LEU A 71 20.09 -4.40 -15.41
CA LEU A 71 20.09 -4.05 -14.00
C LEU A 71 21.37 -3.30 -13.63
N PRO A 72 21.31 -2.36 -12.67
CA PRO A 72 22.51 -1.73 -12.14
C PRO A 72 23.52 -2.78 -11.64
N PRO A 73 24.84 -2.54 -11.79
CA PRO A 73 25.86 -3.52 -11.41
C PRO A 73 25.77 -4.01 -9.95
N GLN A 74 25.35 -3.13 -9.04
CA GLN A 74 25.15 -3.46 -7.63
C GLN A 74 24.03 -4.48 -7.44
N VAL A 75 22.95 -4.37 -8.22
CA VAL A 75 21.82 -5.31 -8.19
C VAL A 75 22.23 -6.66 -8.78
N GLN A 76 22.99 -6.67 -9.87
CA GLN A 76 23.52 -7.90 -10.45
C GLN A 76 24.42 -8.65 -9.43
N LYS A 77 25.30 -7.91 -8.75
CA LYS A 77 26.16 -8.45 -7.68
C LYS A 77 25.34 -9.01 -6.52
N CYS A 78 24.29 -8.29 -6.10
CA CYS A 78 23.37 -8.77 -5.08
C CYS A 78 22.76 -10.12 -5.50
N ILE A 79 22.13 -10.21 -6.67
CA ILE A 79 21.48 -11.45 -7.12
C ILE A 79 22.45 -12.64 -7.15
N ALA A 80 23.70 -12.39 -7.56
CA ALA A 80 24.77 -13.40 -7.57
C ALA A 80 25.20 -13.88 -6.17
N SER A 81 24.88 -13.13 -5.11
CA SER A 81 25.20 -13.45 -3.72
C SER A 81 24.17 -14.36 -3.03
N HIS A 82 23.10 -14.75 -3.73
CA HIS A 82 22.06 -15.65 -3.23
C HIS A 82 21.42 -15.16 -1.91
N HIS A 83 21.76 -15.80 -0.78
CA HIS A 83 21.05 -15.64 0.49
C HIS A 83 21.24 -14.26 1.12
N SER A 84 22.37 -13.60 0.86
CA SER A 84 22.59 -12.22 1.32
C SER A 84 21.73 -11.21 0.57
N CYS A 85 21.18 -11.56 -0.59
CA CYS A 85 20.35 -10.65 -1.38
C CYS A 85 18.87 -10.78 -1.04
N HIS A 86 18.33 -9.73 -0.48
CA HIS A 86 16.94 -9.62 -0.08
C HIS A 86 16.45 -8.19 -0.30
N ALA A 87 15.14 -7.96 -0.16
CA ALA A 87 14.59 -6.63 -0.30
C ALA A 87 13.46 -6.35 0.68
N TYR A 88 13.25 -5.08 0.98
CA TYR A 88 12.03 -4.59 1.60
C TYR A 88 11.14 -3.98 0.55
N GLU A 89 9.89 -4.41 0.53
CA GLU A 89 8.84 -3.86 -0.30
C GLU A 89 7.81 -3.17 0.59
N ILE A 90 7.47 -1.94 0.25
CA ILE A 90 6.54 -1.10 1.02
C ILE A 90 5.41 -0.73 0.08
N GLU A 91 4.18 -1.09 0.45
CA GLU A 91 2.98 -0.76 -0.33
C GLU A 91 1.98 -0.04 0.58
N GLN A 92 2.04 1.30 0.56
CA GLN A 92 1.19 2.11 1.39
C GLN A 92 0.14 2.84 0.55
N LYS A 93 -1.14 2.59 0.86
CA LYS A 93 -2.27 3.29 0.27
C LYS A 93 -3.13 3.91 1.36
N HIS A 94 -3.32 5.22 1.29
CA HIS A 94 -4.17 5.99 2.19
C HIS A 94 -5.37 6.52 1.44
N LEU A 95 -6.58 6.24 1.93
CA LEU A 95 -7.84 6.72 1.37
C LEU A 95 -8.69 7.37 2.46
N ASP A 96 -9.13 8.60 2.22
CA ASP A 96 -10.11 9.31 3.04
C ASP A 96 -11.46 9.34 2.32
N HIS A 97 -12.47 8.74 2.96
CA HIS A 97 -13.82 8.63 2.41
C HIS A 97 -14.69 9.78 2.93
N GLN A 98 -14.96 10.77 2.08
CA GLN A 98 -15.90 11.83 2.40
C GLN A 98 -17.31 11.41 2.02
N ARG A 99 -18.08 11.00 3.03
CA ARG A 99 -19.51 10.67 2.88
C ARG A 99 -20.32 11.97 2.93
N HIS A 100 -20.80 12.45 1.78
CA HIS A 100 -21.79 13.52 1.74
C HIS A 100 -23.13 13.00 2.27
N GLY A 101 -23.46 13.33 3.52
CA GLY A 101 -24.71 12.94 4.15
C GLY A 101 -25.80 13.99 3.98
N ASN A 102 -26.83 13.70 3.19
CA ASN A 102 -28.16 14.29 3.36
C ASN A 102 -29.14 13.17 3.73
N PHE A 103 -29.03 12.66 4.96
CA PHE A 103 -29.78 11.48 5.43
C PHE A 103 -31.28 11.74 5.71
N TRP A 104 -31.85 12.90 5.37
CA TRP A 104 -33.24 13.22 5.74
C TRP A 104 -34.21 13.51 4.59
N MET A 105 -33.88 13.25 3.31
CA MET A 105 -34.87 13.38 2.22
C MET A 105 -34.97 12.25 1.18
N ASP A 106 -34.11 11.22 1.22
CA ASP A 106 -34.01 10.26 0.10
C ASP A 106 -34.58 8.86 0.38
N PHE A 107 -35.76 8.75 1.00
CA PHE A 107 -36.41 7.43 1.18
C PHE A 107 -36.97 6.81 -0.12
N LEU A 108 -36.75 7.41 -1.31
CA LEU A 108 -37.41 6.96 -2.55
C LEU A 108 -36.53 6.72 -3.78
N ASN A 109 -35.19 6.86 -3.74
CA ASN A 109 -34.31 6.48 -4.85
C ASN A 109 -32.83 6.54 -4.44
N PHE A 110 -32.38 5.64 -3.55
CA PHE A 110 -31.04 5.69 -2.95
C PHE A 110 -29.89 5.57 -3.98
N ARG A 111 -29.51 6.69 -4.60
CA ARG A 111 -28.25 6.89 -5.31
C ARG A 111 -27.28 7.52 -4.32
N ARG A 112 -26.19 6.82 -4.02
CA ARG A 112 -25.16 7.32 -3.11
C ARG A 112 -23.91 7.65 -3.91
N GLN A 113 -23.48 8.90 -3.85
CA GLN A 113 -22.20 9.34 -4.39
C GLN A 113 -21.19 9.45 -3.24
N THR A 114 -20.09 8.69 -3.31
CA THR A 114 -18.98 8.78 -2.36
C THR A 114 -17.74 9.28 -3.10
N ASN A 115 -17.19 10.42 -2.64
CA ASN A 115 -15.91 10.92 -3.11
C ASN A 115 -14.84 10.42 -2.14
N THR A 116 -13.84 9.73 -2.67
CA THR A 116 -12.70 9.24 -1.90
C THR A 116 -11.45 9.90 -2.42
N LEU A 117 -10.75 10.60 -1.53
CA LEU A 117 -9.44 11.19 -1.80
C LEU A 117 -8.34 10.31 -1.22
N GLY A 118 -7.12 10.43 -1.70
CA GLY A 118 -6.04 9.63 -1.12
C GLY A 118 -4.71 9.77 -1.82
N TRP A 119 -3.79 8.88 -1.44
CA TRP A 119 -2.49 8.75 -2.05
C TRP A 119 -1.98 7.32 -1.93
N GLN A 120 -1.01 6.96 -2.77
CA GLN A 120 -0.34 5.67 -2.76
C GLN A 120 1.16 5.87 -2.93
N PHE A 121 1.97 5.15 -2.16
CA PHE A 121 3.42 5.14 -2.26
C PHE A 121 3.90 3.69 -2.24
N ASP A 122 4.60 3.29 -3.28
CA ASP A 122 5.16 1.95 -3.44
C ASP A 122 6.68 2.08 -3.49
N ALA A 123 7.39 1.28 -2.70
CA ALA A 123 8.85 1.34 -2.62
C ALA A 123 9.47 -0.05 -2.57
N LEU A 124 10.64 -0.17 -3.19
CA LEU A 124 11.48 -1.36 -3.19
C LEU A 124 12.90 -0.96 -2.78
N ILE A 125 13.43 -1.58 -1.74
CA ILE A 125 14.79 -1.36 -1.23
C ILE A 125 15.50 -2.70 -1.27
N ILE A 126 16.49 -2.84 -2.15
CA ILE A 126 17.27 -4.07 -2.28
C ILE A 126 18.51 -3.93 -1.40
N MET A 127 18.80 -4.98 -0.64
CA MET A 127 19.90 -5.05 0.30
C MET A 127 20.77 -6.27 0.00
N GLN A 128 22.06 -6.11 0.23
CA GLN A 128 23.01 -7.19 0.30
C GLN A 128 23.57 -7.22 1.72
N ASP A 129 23.31 -8.30 2.45
CA ASP A 129 23.53 -8.36 3.90
C ASP A 129 22.86 -7.13 4.56
N ASP A 130 23.58 -6.39 5.39
CA ASP A 130 23.02 -5.26 6.14
C ASP A 130 23.14 -3.91 5.39
N LEU A 131 23.41 -3.90 4.07
CA LEU A 131 23.65 -2.68 3.30
C LEU A 131 22.67 -2.52 2.14
N VAL A 132 22.07 -1.33 2.02
CA VAL A 132 21.23 -0.97 0.87
C VAL A 132 22.10 -0.88 -0.38
N VAL A 133 21.77 -1.65 -1.41
CA VAL A 133 22.50 -1.64 -2.71
C VAL A 133 21.71 -0.96 -3.81
N TYR A 134 20.39 -0.91 -3.69
CA TYR A 134 19.52 -0.27 -4.67
C TYR A 134 18.18 0.13 -4.06
N LYS A 135 17.56 1.17 -4.61
CA LYS A 135 16.24 1.64 -4.18
C LYS A 135 15.42 2.13 -5.38
N LEU A 136 14.13 1.84 -5.37
CA LEU A 136 13.15 2.30 -6.37
C LEU A 136 11.86 2.71 -5.65
N TRP A 137 11.17 3.74 -6.14
CA TRP A 137 9.85 4.10 -5.66
C TRP A 137 8.93 4.50 -6.82
N SER A 138 7.63 4.36 -6.59
CA SER A 138 6.55 4.82 -7.46
C SER A 138 5.33 5.20 -6.61
N GLY A 139 4.26 5.68 -7.24
CA GLY A 139 3.01 5.91 -6.53
C GLY A 139 2.08 6.89 -7.21
N LYS A 140 1.05 7.28 -6.46
CA LYS A 140 0.05 8.28 -6.85
C LYS A 140 -0.04 9.33 -5.75
N PRO A 141 0.52 10.53 -5.93
CA PRO A 141 0.48 11.58 -4.92
C PRO A 141 -0.94 12.12 -4.66
N ASN A 142 -1.84 11.98 -5.63
CA ASN A 142 -3.24 12.38 -5.52
C ASN A 142 -4.13 11.33 -6.19
N ILE A 143 -5.04 10.74 -5.41
CA ILE A 143 -6.07 9.80 -5.84
C ILE A 143 -7.42 10.49 -5.65
N LEU A 144 -8.24 10.49 -6.71
CA LEU A 144 -9.66 10.83 -6.66
C LEU A 144 -10.44 9.62 -7.20
N LEU A 145 -11.27 9.03 -6.34
CA LEU A 145 -12.18 7.94 -6.69
C LEU A 145 -13.61 8.41 -6.46
N GLN A 146 -14.45 8.26 -7.48
CA GLN A 146 -15.87 8.57 -7.43
C GLN A 146 -16.65 7.27 -7.58
N GLU A 147 -17.33 6.85 -6.51
CA GLU A 147 -18.16 5.65 -6.50
C GLU A 147 -19.64 6.06 -6.46
N GLU A 148 -20.42 5.57 -7.43
CA GLU A 148 -21.88 5.67 -7.44
C GLU A 148 -22.47 4.31 -7.07
N GLU A 149 -22.95 4.17 -5.84
CA GLU A 149 -23.65 2.97 -5.40
C GLU A 149 -25.15 3.17 -5.60
N ARG A 150 -25.77 2.25 -6.35
CA ARG A 150 -27.22 2.12 -6.45
C ARG A 150 -27.62 0.83 -5.76
N SER A 151 -28.21 0.93 -4.57
CA SER A 151 -28.74 -0.22 -3.84
C SER A 151 -30.26 -0.29 -4.02
N PRO A 152 -30.78 -1.12 -4.94
CA PRO A 152 -32.21 -1.12 -5.28
C PRO A 152 -33.13 -1.88 -4.33
N LEU A 153 -32.69 -2.33 -3.15
CA LEU A 153 -33.54 -3.12 -2.24
C LEU A 153 -33.42 -2.66 -0.79
N GLY A 154 -34.43 -1.93 -0.33
CA GLY A 154 -34.61 -1.57 1.08
C GLY A 154 -34.90 -2.79 1.97
N PRO A 155 -34.69 -2.67 3.29
CA PRO A 155 -34.82 -3.78 4.23
C PRO A 155 -36.29 -4.12 4.48
N LEU A 156 -36.87 -4.98 3.63
CA LEU A 156 -38.16 -5.64 3.88
C LEU A 156 -38.08 -7.11 3.46
N GLN A 157 -37.09 -7.86 3.96
CA GLN A 157 -37.12 -9.31 3.92
C GLN A 157 -36.65 -9.85 5.27
N GLY A 158 -37.58 -9.87 6.23
CA GLY A 158 -37.30 -10.36 7.58
C GLY A 158 -38.43 -10.17 8.59
N ILE A 159 -39.69 -10.07 8.16
CA ILE A 159 -40.84 -10.26 9.07
C ILE A 159 -41.52 -11.56 8.64
N GLY A 160 -40.89 -12.68 8.99
CA GLY A 160 -41.56 -13.98 8.96
C GLY A 160 -42.59 -13.99 10.08
N THR A 161 -43.84 -13.67 9.78
CA THR A 161 -44.96 -13.93 10.68
C THR A 161 -45.13 -15.44 10.80
N THR A 162 -44.56 -16.04 11.85
CA THR A 162 -44.93 -17.41 12.27
C THR A 162 -46.32 -17.33 12.89
N GLN A 163 -47.34 -17.46 12.04
CA GLN A 163 -48.72 -17.56 12.49
C GLN A 163 -48.99 -19.02 12.91
N TRP A 164 -48.80 -19.30 14.20
CA TRP A 164 -49.33 -20.51 14.82
C TRP A 164 -50.86 -20.50 14.71
N ARG A 165 -51.44 -21.54 14.08
CA ARG A 165 -52.84 -21.90 14.25
C ARG A 165 -52.92 -23.37 14.66
N ARG A 166 -53.69 -23.58 15.73
CA ARG A 166 -54.05 -24.86 16.34
C ARG A 166 -54.80 -25.77 15.37
#